data_AF-A0A4Q2J4Q9-F1
#
_entry.id   AF-A0A4Q2J4Q9-F1
#
_cell.length_a   1.000
_cell.length_b   1.000
_cell.length_c   1.000
_cell.angle_alpha   90.00
_cell.angle_beta   90.00
_cell.angle_gamma   90.00
#
_symmetry.space_group_name_H-M   'P 1'
#
loop_
_entity.id
_entity.type
_entity.pdbx_description
1 polymer ?
#
loop_
_entity_poly.entity_id
_entity_poly.type
_entity_poly.pdbx_seq_one_letter_code
_entity_poly.pdbx_strand_id
1 'polypeptide(L)'
;MALTGRFSLLVALGVVPVVLLGGDAGAAWASLVVWLLVAVGLGAIDLAAAASPRLVAVERDLPPRLRLGETVRSELVLRNLGRRRLRAEVRDGWPPS
;
A
#
# COMPACT_ATOMS: atom_id res chain seq x y z
N MET A 1 0.41 2.70 -0.07
CA MET A 1 -0.84 1.94 0.07
C MET A 1 -1.16 1.24 -1.23
N ALA A 2 -1.26 -0.08 -1.24
CA ALA A 2 -2.27 -0.70 -2.11
C ALA A 2 -3.63 -0.28 -1.52
N LEU A 3 -4.57 0.17 -2.33
CA LEU A 3 -5.89 0.64 -1.89
C LEU A 3 -6.46 -0.32 -0.83
N THR A 4 -6.56 0.14 0.42
CA THR A 4 -7.03 -0.71 1.53
C THR A 4 -8.55 -0.62 1.64
N GLY A 5 -9.19 -1.62 2.24
CA GLY A 5 -10.63 -1.57 2.51
C GLY A 5 -11.05 -0.34 3.34
N ARG A 6 -10.14 0.22 4.16
CA ARG A 6 -10.39 1.46 4.92
C ARG A 6 -10.50 2.68 4.01
N PHE A 7 -9.68 2.77 2.97
CA PHE A 7 -9.76 3.87 2.00
C PHE A 7 -11.04 3.75 1.17
N SER A 8 -11.40 2.53 0.74
CA SER A 8 -12.68 2.30 0.08
C SER A 8 -13.87 2.68 0.94
N LEU A 9 -13.84 2.37 2.24
CA LEU A 9 -14.87 2.78 3.20
C LEU A 9 -14.93 4.31 3.35
N LEU A 10 -13.78 4.99 3.41
CA LEU A 10 -13.73 6.46 3.46
C LEU A 10 -14.39 7.08 2.22
N VAL A 11 -14.12 6.56 1.03
CA VAL A 11 -14.78 7.01 -0.19
C VAL A 11 -16.29 6.74 -0.12
N ALA A 12 -16.70 5.55 0.30
CA ALA A 12 -18.12 5.17 0.42
C ALA A 12 -18.89 6.02 1.43
N LEU A 13 -18.24 6.44 2.53
CA LEU A 13 -18.80 7.37 3.51
C LEU A 13 -19.19 8.72 2.90
N GLY A 14 -18.67 9.06 1.72
CA GLY A 14 -19.07 10.24 0.94
C GLY A 14 -20.53 10.26 0.52
N VAL A 15 -21.21 9.12 0.52
CA VAL A 15 -22.67 9.06 0.33
C VAL A 15 -23.39 9.89 1.40
N VAL A 16 -22.87 9.92 2.64
CA VAL A 16 -23.49 10.64 3.75
C VAL A 16 -23.60 12.15 3.47
N PRO A 17 -22.51 12.90 3.23
CA PRO A 17 -22.62 14.32 2.92
C PRO A 17 -23.34 14.59 1.60
N VAL A 18 -23.22 13.71 0.59
CA VAL A 18 -23.95 13.90 -0.68
C VAL A 18 -25.47 13.83 -0.48
N VAL A 19 -25.95 12.88 0.33
CA VAL A 19 -27.39 12.74 0.61
C VAL A 19 -27.88 13.83 1.57
N LEU A 20 -27.11 14.17 2.59
CA LEU A 20 -27.53 15.13 3.61
C LEU A 20 -27.45 16.59 3.15
N LEU A 21 -26.51 16.91 2.25
CA LEU A 21 -26.28 18.28 1.76
C LEU A 21 -26.76 18.50 0.32
N GLY A 22 -27.11 17.43 -0.39
CA GLY A 22 -27.58 17.45 -1.78
C GLY A 22 -29.04 17.87 -1.93
N GLY A 23 -29.39 19.09 -1.51
CA GLY A 23 -30.74 19.63 -1.67
C GLY A 23 -31.16 19.81 -3.14
N ASP A 24 -30.20 19.92 -4.04
CA ASP A 24 -30.37 19.90 -5.48
C ASP A 24 -29.19 19.19 -6.17
N ALA A 25 -29.27 19.00 -7.49
CA ALA A 25 -28.23 18.32 -8.25
C ALA A 25 -26.86 19.02 -8.15
N GLY A 26 -26.82 20.35 -8.17
CA GLY A 26 -25.57 21.11 -8.06
C GLY A 26 -24.91 20.95 -6.69
N ALA A 27 -25.70 21.05 -5.62
CA ALA A 27 -25.24 20.84 -4.25
C ALA A 27 -24.73 19.40 -4.03
N ALA A 28 -25.40 18.39 -4.62
CA ALA A 28 -24.97 17.00 -4.56
C ALA A 28 -23.61 16.79 -5.27
N TRP A 29 -23.44 17.35 -6.48
CA TRP A 29 -22.18 17.29 -7.23
C TRP A 29 -21.04 18.01 -6.49
N ALA A 30 -21.30 19.19 -5.95
CA ALA A 30 -20.31 19.94 -5.17
C ALA A 30 -19.86 19.15 -3.93
N SER A 31 -20.81 18.57 -3.19
CA SER A 31 -20.53 17.74 -2.01
C SER A 31 -19.69 16.52 -2.36
N LEU A 32 -20.00 15.85 -3.48
CA LEU A 32 -19.23 14.71 -3.98
C LEU A 32 -17.79 15.11 -4.31
N VAL A 33 -17.60 16.20 -5.07
CA VAL A 33 -16.25 16.67 -5.46
C VAL A 33 -15.42 17.02 -4.23
N VAL A 34 -16.00 17.77 -3.28
CA VAL A 34 -15.31 18.12 -2.03
C VAL A 34 -14.91 16.86 -1.26
N TRP A 35 -15.81 15.89 -1.13
CA TRP A 35 -15.50 14.64 -0.44
C TRP A 35 -14.38 13.86 -1.11
N LEU A 36 -14.41 13.74 -2.44
CA LEU A 36 -13.36 13.06 -3.20
C LEU A 36 -12.01 13.76 -3.04
N LEU A 37 -11.98 15.09 -3.05
CA LEU A 37 -10.76 15.86 -2.81
C LEU A 37 -10.20 15.61 -1.40
N VAL A 38 -11.06 15.57 -0.38
CA VAL A 38 -10.66 15.22 0.99
C VAL A 38 -10.10 13.80 1.05
N ALA A 39 -10.80 12.82 0.48
CA ALA A 39 -10.37 11.43 0.49
C ALA A 39 -9.02 11.26 -0.23
N VAL A 40 -8.87 11.82 -1.43
CA VAL A 40 -7.61 11.79 -2.19
C VAL A 40 -6.49 12.50 -1.42
N GLY A 41 -6.77 13.66 -0.83
CA GLY A 41 -5.80 14.40 -0.02
C GLY A 41 -5.30 13.58 1.18
N LEU A 42 -6.21 12.98 1.94
CA LEU A 42 -5.86 12.09 3.06
C LEU A 42 -5.07 10.87 2.59
N GLY A 43 -5.47 10.25 1.47
CA GLY A 43 -4.75 9.12 0.88
C GLY A 43 -3.34 9.50 0.41
N ALA A 44 -3.18 10.70 -0.16
CA ALA A 44 -1.89 11.24 -0.58
C ALA A 44 -0.99 11.51 0.63
N ILE A 45 -1.53 12.08 1.72
CA ILE A 45 -0.79 12.29 2.98
C ILE A 45 -0.35 10.95 3.57
N ASP A 46 -1.23 9.96 3.63
CA ASP A 46 -0.87 8.62 4.13
C ASP A 46 0.23 7.98 3.28
N LEU A 47 0.07 7.98 1.96
CA LEU A 47 1.09 7.46 1.03
C LEU A 47 2.41 8.20 1.19
N ALA A 48 2.34 9.52 1.30
CA ALA A 48 3.47 10.39 1.50
C ALA A 48 4.01 10.33 2.92
N ALA A 49 3.41 9.61 3.88
CA ALA A 49 3.94 9.33 5.21
C ALA A 49 4.45 7.88 5.35
N ALA A 50 4.06 6.99 4.44
CA ALA A 50 4.51 5.60 4.41
C ALA A 50 6.01 5.46 4.08
N ALA A 51 6.62 4.34 4.49
CA ALA A 51 7.96 3.97 4.05
C ALA A 51 7.96 3.63 2.55
N SER A 52 9.00 4.04 1.82
CA SER A 52 9.13 3.77 0.38
C SER A 52 9.69 2.36 0.15
N PRO A 53 8.97 1.45 -0.53
CA PRO A 53 9.49 0.13 -0.88
C PRO A 53 10.72 0.21 -1.80
N ARG A 54 10.85 1.29 -2.57
CA ARG A 54 12.00 1.52 -3.46
C ARG A 54 13.31 1.75 -2.71
N LEU A 55 13.23 2.08 -1.41
CA LEU A 55 14.38 2.28 -0.52
C LEU A 55 14.67 1.04 0.33
N VAL A 56 14.12 -0.11 -0.03
CA VAL A 56 14.43 -1.39 0.61
C VAL A 56 15.47 -2.11 -0.25
N ALA A 57 16.68 -2.28 0.28
CA ALA A 57 17.67 -3.14 -0.35
C ALA A 57 17.36 -4.60 0.00
N VAL A 58 17.45 -5.46 -1.01
CA VAL A 58 17.20 -6.89 -0.92
C VAL A 58 18.48 -7.60 -1.34
N GLU A 59 19.03 -8.40 -0.43
CA GLU A 59 20.22 -9.21 -0.67
C GLU A 59 19.88 -10.67 -0.36
N ARG A 60 20.24 -11.57 -1.26
CA ARG A 60 20.03 -13.00 -1.08
C ARG A 60 21.38 -13.69 -1.08
N ASP A 61 21.64 -14.45 -0.04
CA ASP A 61 22.82 -15.29 0.08
C ASP A 61 22.40 -16.76 -0.13
N LEU A 62 22.92 -17.35 -1.20
CA LEU A 62 22.71 -18.74 -1.59
C LEU A 62 23.92 -19.21 -2.39
N PRO A 63 24.34 -20.49 -2.24
CA PRO A 63 25.36 -21.06 -3.11
C PRO A 63 24.99 -20.91 -4.59
N PRO A 64 25.96 -20.56 -5.46
CA PRO A 64 25.71 -20.38 -6.89
C PRO A 64 25.37 -21.69 -7.62
N ARG A 65 25.69 -22.84 -7.01
CA ARG A 65 25.39 -24.18 -7.52
C ARG A 65 25.11 -25.10 -6.34
N LEU A 66 24.16 -26.01 -6.52
CA LEU A 66 23.76 -27.04 -5.56
C LEU A 66 23.51 -28.35 -6.26
N ARG A 67 23.69 -29.46 -5.54
CA ARG A 67 23.34 -30.78 -6.08
C ARG A 67 21.84 -31.01 -6.00
N LEU A 68 21.31 -31.74 -6.97
CA LEU A 68 19.91 -32.17 -6.94
C LEU A 68 19.67 -33.04 -5.69
N GLY A 69 18.61 -32.72 -4.94
CA GLY A 69 18.26 -33.40 -3.69
C GLY A 69 18.99 -32.91 -2.44
N GLU A 70 19.92 -31.96 -2.57
CA GLU A 70 20.64 -31.38 -1.44
C GLU A 70 19.81 -30.29 -0.75
N THR A 71 19.79 -30.29 0.59
CA THR A 71 19.15 -29.24 1.39
C THR A 71 20.18 -28.18 1.77
N VAL A 72 19.80 -26.92 1.62
CA VAL A 72 20.67 -25.76 1.79
C VAL A 72 19.93 -24.64 2.47
N ARG A 73 20.66 -23.86 3.26
CA ARG A 73 20.17 -22.62 3.85
C ARG A 73 20.22 -21.49 2.82
N SER A 74 19.09 -20.84 2.62
CA SER A 74 18.97 -19.56 1.91
C SER A 74 18.80 -18.46 2.94
N GLU A 75 19.55 -17.36 2.80
CA GLU A 75 19.34 -16.16 3.62
C GLU A 75 18.83 -15.01 2.76
N LEU A 76 17.77 -14.35 3.23
CA LEU A 76 17.22 -13.16 2.62
C LEU A 76 17.36 -11.99 3.60
N VAL A 77 18.20 -11.02 3.24
CA VAL A 77 18.47 -9.83 4.04
C VAL A 77 17.72 -8.64 3.45
N LEU A 78 16.87 -8.02 4.26
CA LEU A 78 16.14 -6.80 3.92
C LEU A 78 16.67 -5.64 4.74
N ARG A 79 17.15 -4.60 4.06
CA ARG A 79 17.63 -3.36 4.69
C ARG A 79 16.74 -2.21 4.28
N ASN A 80 16.08 -1.60 5.26
CA ASN A 80 15.37 -0.35 5.05
C ASN A 80 16.38 0.80 5.04
N LEU A 81 16.69 1.32 3.85
CA LEU A 81 17.58 2.46 3.65
C LEU A 81 16.84 3.81 3.79
N GLY A 82 15.52 3.77 3.97
CA GLY A 82 14.69 4.93 4.18
C GLY A 82 14.68 5.41 5.64
N ARG A 83 14.27 6.66 5.84
CA ARG A 83 14.16 7.28 7.18
C ARG A 83 12.92 6.87 7.96
N ARG A 84 11.96 6.22 7.31
CA ARG A 84 10.64 5.90 7.87
C ARG A 84 10.58 4.44 8.26
N ARG A 85 9.85 4.15 9.34
CA ARG A 85 9.63 2.78 9.79
C ARG A 85 8.87 1.99 8.73
N LEU A 86 9.52 0.98 8.17
CA LEU A 86 8.89 0.00 7.29
C LEU A 86 8.12 -1.01 8.15
N ARG A 87 6.84 -1.20 7.83
CA ARG A 87 6.05 -2.36 8.26
C ARG A 87 5.69 -3.12 6.99
N ALA A 88 6.24 -4.31 6.83
CA ALA A 88 6.11 -5.09 5.62
C ALA A 88 5.85 -6.56 5.97
N GLU A 89 5.08 -7.21 5.10
CA GLU A 89 4.99 -8.66 5.03
C GLU A 89 5.91 -9.11 3.88
N VAL A 90 6.79 -10.07 4.16
CA VAL A 90 7.79 -10.55 3.21
C VAL A 90 7.42 -11.96 2.84
N ARG A 91 7.19 -12.20 1.55
CA ARG A 91 6.91 -13.51 1.00
C ARG A 91 8.03 -13.87 0.06
N ASP A 92 8.86 -14.82 0.47
CA ASP A 92 9.92 -15.36 -0.38
C ASP A 92 9.28 -16.37 -1.35
N GLY A 93 8.75 -15.85 -2.45
CA GLY A 93 8.12 -16.66 -3.49
C GLY A 93 9.18 -17.39 -4.31
N TRP A 94 9.31 -18.69 -4.12
CA TRP A 94 9.98 -19.55 -5.09
C TRP A 94 8.99 -19.92 -6.19
N PRO A 95 9.26 -19.67 -7.49
CA PRO A 95 8.42 -20.20 -8.55
C PRO A 95 8.43 -21.73 -8.45
N PRO A 96 7.28 -22.42 -8.47
CA PRO A 96 7.28 -23.88 -8.51
C PRO A 96 8.05 -24.33 -9.75
N SER A 97 9.02 -25.24 -9.54
CA SER A 97 9.77 -25.92 -10.59
C SER A 97 8.91 -26.93 -11.33
#